data_AF-A0A6N9QEP0-F1
#
_entry.id   AF-A0A6N9QEP0-F1
#
_cell.length_a   1.000
_cell.length_b   1.000
_cell.length_c   1.000
_cell.angle_alpha   90.00
_cell.angle_beta   90.00
_cell.angle_gamma   90.00
#
_symmetry.space_group_name_H-M   'P 1'
#
loop_
_entity.id
_entity.type
_entity.pdbx_description
1 polymer ?
#
loop_
_entity_poly.entity_id
_entity_poly.type
_entity_poly.pdbx_seq_one_letter_code
_entity_poly.pdbx_strand_id
1 'polypeptide(L)'
;MRCVEEIAVFIVNKPSKNNKGRFMEAREYMLEELKKSGLKRKEVDDLLGNQMSSHYFTRGGQFSLPSEKHYGRLQETGFWKRSLSDLRKTMVGEAGGEKILTRATYNPQGVRALKKPKIKTEHREGGVYSGVKPKRYEQKATGYPANLIYFENEAKRLHPTQKPLKLIEYLVKTYSDPGDTVLDNCMGSGTTGVACVETGRTFIGMELSDHYFEVSKNRLQEALTKRKRIEDI
;
A
#
# COMPACT_ATOMS: atom_id res chain seq x y z
N MET A 1 -0.09 -34.23 -4.31
CA MET A 1 -1.12 -33.22 -4.59
C MET A 1 -0.50 -31.84 -4.39
N ARG A 2 -0.33 -31.03 -5.46
CA ARG A 2 0.13 -29.64 -5.35
C ARG A 2 -1.11 -28.77 -5.09
N CYS A 3 -1.12 -28.05 -3.98
CA CYS A 3 -2.17 -27.06 -3.68
C CYS A 3 -1.74 -25.75 -4.35
N VAL A 4 -2.57 -25.19 -5.23
CA VAL A 4 -2.41 -23.83 -5.75
C VAL A 4 -3.34 -22.95 -4.91
N GLU A 5 -2.79 -21.91 -4.32
CA GLU A 5 -3.52 -21.02 -3.42
C GLU A 5 -3.62 -19.62 -4.02
N GLU A 6 -4.82 -19.07 -4.00
CA GLU A 6 -5.06 -17.66 -4.27
C GLU A 6 -5.37 -16.98 -2.94
N ILE A 7 -4.50 -16.07 -2.52
CA ILE A 7 -4.75 -15.23 -1.36
C ILE A 7 -5.24 -13.88 -1.87
N ALA A 8 -6.51 -13.60 -1.63
CA ALA A 8 -7.09 -12.30 -1.87
C ALA A 8 -6.93 -11.44 -0.60
N VAL A 9 -6.01 -10.47 -0.65
CA VAL A 9 -5.93 -9.43 0.38
C VAL A 9 -6.89 -8.31 -0.01
N PHE A 10 -8.00 -8.20 0.71
CA PHE A 10 -8.98 -7.15 0.48
C PHE A 10 -8.61 -5.91 1.29
N ILE A 11 -8.34 -4.82 0.59
CA ILE A 11 -8.25 -3.49 1.20
C ILE A 11 -9.66 -2.94 1.21
N VAL A 12 -10.29 -2.93 2.38
CA VAL A 12 -11.69 -2.50 2.58
C VAL A 12 -11.88 -1.03 2.15
N ASN A 13 -10.82 -0.23 2.27
CA ASN A 13 -10.76 1.11 1.73
C ASN A 13 -10.36 1.06 0.25
N LYS A 14 -11.32 0.90 -0.67
CA LYS A 14 -11.11 1.39 -2.05
C LYS A 14 -10.82 2.89 -1.92
N PRO A 15 -9.61 3.40 -2.20
CA PRO A 15 -9.46 4.83 -2.39
C PRO A 15 -10.38 5.14 -3.56
N SER A 16 -11.38 5.99 -3.34
CA SER A 16 -12.10 6.59 -4.44
C SER A 16 -11.05 7.03 -5.47
N LYS A 17 -11.20 6.59 -6.74
CA LYS A 17 -10.33 7.07 -7.83
C LYS A 17 -10.46 8.60 -8.01
N ASN A 18 -11.45 9.22 -7.36
CA ASN A 18 -11.60 10.65 -7.27
C ASN A 18 -11.13 11.16 -5.90
N ASN A 19 -10.40 12.26 -5.91
CA ASN A 19 -10.01 12.98 -4.71
C ASN A 19 -11.14 13.90 -4.20
N LYS A 20 -12.39 13.78 -4.68
CA LYS A 20 -13.44 14.79 -4.37
C LYS A 20 -13.63 14.89 -2.85
N GLY A 21 -13.55 16.09 -2.30
CA GLY A 21 -13.67 16.34 -0.85
C GLY A 21 -12.45 15.94 0.00
N ARG A 22 -11.35 15.47 -0.59
CA ARG A 22 -10.10 15.11 0.12
C ARG A 22 -9.06 16.22 -0.01
N PHE A 23 -8.17 16.33 0.98
CA PHE A 23 -7.04 17.28 0.96
C PHE A 23 -7.50 18.76 0.91
N MET A 24 -8.58 19.08 1.65
CA MET A 24 -9.21 20.40 1.59
C MET A 24 -8.25 21.52 1.98
N GLU A 25 -7.41 21.33 2.99
CA GLU A 25 -6.43 22.35 3.40
C GLU A 25 -5.46 22.71 2.25
N ALA A 26 -4.84 21.70 1.62
CA ALA A 26 -3.96 21.93 0.48
C ALA A 26 -4.68 22.62 -0.68
N ARG A 27 -5.92 22.23 -0.97
CA ARG A 27 -6.73 22.80 -2.07
C ARG A 27 -7.07 24.25 -1.84
N GLU A 28 -7.62 24.55 -0.67
CA GLU A 28 -8.07 25.89 -0.34
C GLU A 28 -6.87 26.83 -0.34
N TYR A 29 -5.73 26.41 0.23
CA TYR A 29 -4.48 27.16 0.10
C TYR A 29 -4.12 27.44 -1.37
N MET A 30 -4.08 26.42 -2.24
CA MET A 30 -3.72 26.61 -3.65
C MET A 30 -4.69 27.55 -4.38
N LEU A 31 -6.00 27.44 -4.10
CA LEU A 31 -7.05 28.28 -4.69
C LEU A 31 -7.01 29.73 -4.18
N GLU A 32 -6.78 29.91 -2.89
CA GLU A 32 -6.65 31.22 -2.25
C GLU A 32 -5.42 31.97 -2.78
N GLU A 33 -4.28 31.29 -2.88
CA GLU A 33 -3.07 31.91 -3.44
C GLU A 33 -3.22 32.21 -4.93
N LEU A 34 -3.93 31.38 -5.70
CA LEU A 34 -4.28 31.72 -7.09
C LEU A 34 -5.14 32.99 -7.14
N LYS A 35 -6.15 33.09 -6.28
CA LYS A 35 -7.02 34.27 -6.20
C LYS A 35 -6.24 35.52 -5.82
N LYS A 36 -5.33 35.43 -4.85
CA LYS A 36 -4.44 36.54 -4.43
C LYS A 36 -3.47 36.95 -5.55
N SER A 37 -2.98 35.99 -6.34
CA SER A 37 -2.07 36.26 -7.44
C SER A 37 -2.70 37.03 -8.60
N GLY A 38 -4.03 36.97 -8.74
CA GLY A 38 -4.74 37.54 -9.89
C GLY A 38 -4.51 36.80 -11.22
N LEU A 39 -3.65 35.77 -11.23
CA LEU A 39 -3.32 35.00 -12.41
C LEU A 39 -4.51 34.16 -12.89
N LYS A 40 -4.72 34.16 -14.20
CA LYS A 40 -5.63 33.24 -14.89
C LYS A 40 -4.93 31.90 -15.05
N ARG A 41 -5.72 30.82 -15.09
CA ARG A 41 -5.22 29.45 -15.31
C ARG A 41 -4.30 29.32 -16.52
N LYS A 42 -4.63 29.99 -17.63
CA LYS A 42 -3.81 30.01 -18.85
C LYS A 42 -2.41 30.62 -18.61
N GLU A 43 -2.34 31.71 -17.86
CA GLU A 43 -1.07 32.38 -17.53
C GLU A 43 -0.21 31.49 -16.62
N VAL A 44 -0.86 30.74 -15.71
CA VAL A 44 -0.17 29.73 -14.91
C VAL A 44 0.33 28.56 -15.78
N ASP A 45 -0.46 28.08 -16.72
CA ASP A 45 -0.04 27.04 -17.66
C ASP A 45 1.16 27.49 -18.51
N ASP A 46 1.16 28.73 -18.98
CA ASP A 46 2.26 29.35 -19.72
C ASP A 46 3.53 29.47 -18.84
N LEU A 47 3.40 29.92 -17.59
CA LEU A 47 4.49 29.99 -16.61
C LEU A 47 5.11 28.61 -16.31
N LEU A 48 4.26 27.61 -16.16
CA LEU A 48 4.69 26.25 -15.81
C LEU A 48 5.15 25.45 -17.03
N GLY A 49 4.79 25.87 -18.25
CA GLY A 49 5.04 25.15 -19.49
C GLY A 49 4.30 23.81 -19.55
N ASN A 50 3.11 23.73 -18.96
CA ASN A 50 2.25 22.54 -18.96
C ASN A 50 0.77 22.94 -18.92
N GLN A 51 -0.14 21.99 -19.15
CA GLN A 51 -1.60 22.21 -19.13
C GLN A 51 -2.25 21.58 -17.89
N MET A 52 -1.71 21.86 -16.70
CA MET A 52 -2.13 21.20 -15.44
C MET A 52 -2.77 22.15 -14.43
N SER A 53 -2.95 23.43 -14.75
CA SER A 53 -3.61 24.41 -13.87
C SER A 53 -5.00 23.96 -13.40
N SER A 54 -5.75 23.26 -14.26
CA SER A 54 -7.07 22.71 -13.95
C SER A 54 -7.03 21.62 -12.86
N HIS A 55 -5.91 20.92 -12.71
CA HIS A 55 -5.69 19.90 -11.69
C HIS A 55 -5.12 20.50 -10.39
N TYR A 56 -4.31 21.55 -10.49
CA TYR A 56 -3.72 22.21 -9.33
C TYR A 56 -4.71 23.12 -8.60
N PHE A 57 -5.68 23.67 -9.33
CA PHE A 57 -6.61 24.68 -8.80
C PHE A 57 -8.06 24.21 -8.99
N THR A 58 -8.44 23.14 -8.29
CA THR A 58 -9.78 22.55 -8.40
C THR A 58 -10.29 21.97 -7.08
N ARG A 59 -11.61 22.08 -6.86
CA ARG A 59 -12.34 21.32 -5.84
C ARG A 59 -12.83 19.96 -6.34
N GLY A 60 -12.59 19.65 -7.61
CA GLY A 60 -13.01 18.41 -8.27
C GLY A 60 -12.23 17.16 -7.87
N GLY A 61 -12.55 16.04 -8.53
CA GLY A 61 -11.97 14.73 -8.24
C GLY A 61 -10.54 14.51 -8.72
N GLN A 62 -10.03 15.36 -9.60
CA GLN A 62 -8.70 15.18 -10.22
C GLN A 62 -7.63 16.11 -9.64
N PHE A 63 -7.85 16.61 -8.43
CA PHE A 63 -6.88 17.50 -7.77
C PHE A 63 -5.54 16.80 -7.55
N SER A 64 -4.45 17.49 -7.84
CA SER A 64 -3.08 17.09 -7.52
C SER A 64 -2.24 18.32 -7.17
N LEU A 65 -1.18 18.14 -6.39
CA LEU A 65 -0.19 19.20 -6.22
C LEU A 65 0.79 19.22 -7.39
N PRO A 66 1.37 20.37 -7.75
CA PRO A 66 2.43 20.44 -8.74
C PRO A 66 3.67 19.63 -8.35
N SER A 67 4.49 19.28 -9.33
CA SER A 67 5.83 18.75 -9.07
C SER A 67 6.70 19.79 -8.36
N GLU A 68 7.80 19.38 -7.74
CA GLU A 68 8.71 20.30 -7.05
C GLU A 68 9.24 21.41 -7.98
N LYS A 69 9.60 21.04 -9.21
CA LYS A 69 9.98 21.99 -10.27
C LYS A 69 8.89 23.01 -10.57
N HIS A 70 7.64 22.56 -10.74
CA HIS A 70 6.53 23.46 -11.10
C HIS A 70 6.08 24.32 -9.91
N TYR A 71 6.07 23.75 -8.71
CA TYR A 71 5.73 24.48 -7.50
C TYR A 71 6.76 25.59 -7.25
N GLY A 72 8.07 25.31 -7.41
CA GLY A 72 9.12 26.33 -7.29
C GLY A 72 8.87 27.57 -8.17
N ARG A 73 8.44 27.38 -9.43
CA ARG A 73 8.06 28.48 -10.33
C ARG A 73 6.84 29.27 -9.84
N LEU A 74 5.87 28.62 -9.19
CA LEU A 74 4.78 29.34 -8.53
C LEU A 74 5.30 30.15 -7.34
N GLN A 75 6.27 29.63 -6.59
CA GLN A 75 6.85 30.37 -5.46
C GLN A 75 7.64 31.61 -5.89
N GLU A 76 8.27 31.58 -7.08
CA GLU A 76 8.96 32.74 -7.67
C GLU A 76 8.02 33.93 -7.88
N THR A 77 6.70 33.70 -8.03
CA THR A 77 5.70 34.78 -8.10
C THR A 77 5.47 35.49 -6.76
N GLY A 78 5.96 34.95 -5.65
CA GLY A 78 5.85 35.52 -4.30
C GLY A 78 4.55 35.21 -3.55
N PHE A 79 3.55 34.60 -4.21
CA PHE A 79 2.26 34.27 -3.59
C PHE A 79 2.29 32.92 -2.84
N TRP A 80 2.83 31.87 -3.45
CA TRP A 80 2.86 30.53 -2.84
C TRP A 80 4.02 30.36 -1.83
N LYS A 81 3.82 30.90 -0.61
CA LYS A 81 4.86 30.95 0.44
C LYS A 81 5.10 29.64 1.19
N ARG A 82 4.09 28.78 1.35
CA ARG A 82 4.20 27.50 2.08
C ARG A 82 5.09 26.51 1.34
N SER A 83 5.86 25.71 2.06
CA SER A 83 6.70 24.67 1.44
C SER A 83 5.83 23.54 0.84
N LEU A 84 6.32 22.92 -0.25
CA LEU A 84 5.64 21.77 -0.85
C LEU A 84 5.59 20.56 0.11
N SER A 85 6.58 20.42 0.99
CA SER A 85 6.61 19.39 2.03
C SER A 85 5.46 19.56 3.02
N ASP A 86 5.22 20.79 3.49
CA ASP A 86 4.13 21.05 4.42
C ASP A 86 2.77 20.88 3.75
N LEU A 87 2.61 21.29 2.49
CA LEU A 87 1.40 20.98 1.73
C LEU A 87 1.20 19.47 1.58
N ARG A 88 2.26 18.70 1.31
CA ARG A 88 2.17 17.24 1.23
C ARG A 88 1.76 16.60 2.56
N LYS A 89 2.15 17.15 3.71
CA LYS A 89 1.67 16.69 5.02
C LYS A 89 0.16 16.86 5.17
N THR A 90 -0.41 17.92 4.58
CA THR A 90 -1.87 18.16 4.56
C THR A 90 -2.61 17.34 3.50
N MET A 91 -1.87 16.72 2.57
CA MET A 91 -2.36 15.75 1.58
C MET A 91 -2.42 14.32 2.15
N VAL A 92 -2.24 14.15 3.46
CA VAL A 92 -2.58 12.90 4.15
C VAL A 92 -4.08 12.95 4.40
N GLY A 93 -4.83 12.16 3.65
CA GLY A 93 -6.28 12.28 3.59
C GLY A 93 -6.94 11.83 4.89
N GLU A 94 -7.37 12.77 5.71
CA GLU A 94 -8.50 12.55 6.61
C GLU A 94 -9.79 12.51 5.76
N ALA A 95 -10.28 11.31 5.50
CA ALA A 95 -11.72 11.09 5.56
C ALA A 95 -11.95 10.31 6.85
N GLY A 96 -12.17 11.01 7.97
CA GLY A 96 -12.40 10.38 9.27
C GLY A 96 -11.15 9.87 10.01
N GLY A 97 -9.97 10.47 9.80
CA GLY A 97 -8.78 10.17 10.62
C GLY A 97 -7.94 8.95 10.22
N GLU A 98 -8.27 8.21 9.16
CA GLU A 98 -7.47 7.06 8.72
C GLU A 98 -6.63 7.31 7.46
N LYS A 99 -5.38 6.85 7.50
CA LYS A 99 -4.41 6.84 6.39
C LYS A 99 -5.01 6.08 5.18
N ILE A 100 -5.35 6.80 4.12
CA ILE A 100 -5.77 6.15 2.86
C ILE A 100 -4.53 5.72 2.08
N LEU A 101 -4.12 4.47 2.25
CA LEU A 101 -3.11 3.80 1.43
C LEU A 101 -3.62 3.66 -0.02
N THR A 102 -2.99 4.36 -0.97
CA THR A 102 -3.31 4.27 -2.41
C THR A 102 -2.69 3.05 -3.10
N ARG A 103 -1.91 2.27 -2.35
CA ARG A 103 -1.23 1.05 -2.79
C ARG A 103 -1.47 -0.05 -1.76
N ALA A 104 -1.58 -1.28 -2.24
CA ALA A 104 -1.56 -2.44 -1.36
C ALA A 104 -0.27 -2.48 -0.56
N THR A 105 -0.41 -2.78 0.74
CA THR A 105 0.71 -2.97 1.64
C THR A 105 1.59 -4.10 1.09
N TYR A 106 2.90 -3.83 1.03
CA TYR A 106 3.88 -4.81 0.56
C TYR A 106 5.18 -4.66 1.35
N ASN A 107 5.38 -5.59 2.27
CA ASN A 107 6.48 -5.71 3.21
C ASN A 107 7.32 -6.95 2.84
N PRO A 108 8.09 -6.91 1.74
CA PRO A 108 8.80 -8.08 1.22
C PRO A 108 9.84 -8.58 2.23
N GLN A 109 9.75 -9.85 2.57
CA GLN A 109 10.68 -10.52 3.47
C GLN A 109 11.93 -11.01 2.72
N GLY A 110 13.10 -10.94 3.37
CA GLY A 110 14.39 -11.33 2.79
C GLY A 110 15.11 -10.22 2.01
N VAL A 111 14.49 -9.04 1.90
CA VAL A 111 15.10 -7.90 1.21
C VAL A 111 16.27 -7.33 2.01
N ARG A 112 17.40 -7.14 1.33
CA ARG A 112 18.60 -6.53 1.90
C ARG A 112 19.14 -5.43 1.00
N ALA A 113 19.60 -4.36 1.61
CA ALA A 113 20.28 -3.28 0.92
C ALA A 113 21.58 -3.77 0.27
N LEU A 114 21.84 -3.30 -0.95
CA LEU A 114 23.12 -3.51 -1.61
C LEU A 114 24.11 -2.46 -1.10
N LYS A 115 25.33 -2.89 -0.76
CA LYS A 115 26.42 -1.97 -0.35
C LYS A 115 26.72 -0.91 -1.42
N LYS A 116 26.52 -1.25 -2.69
CA LYS A 116 26.62 -0.33 -3.84
C LYS A 116 25.42 -0.53 -4.75
N PRO A 117 24.71 0.53 -5.17
CA PRO A 117 23.59 0.41 -6.10
C PRO A 117 24.03 -0.17 -7.44
N LYS A 118 23.23 -1.11 -7.99
CA LYS A 118 23.44 -1.62 -9.34
C LYS A 118 22.66 -0.76 -10.33
N ILE A 119 23.36 -0.08 -11.22
CA ILE A 119 22.75 0.66 -12.32
C ILE A 119 22.66 -0.29 -13.50
N LYS A 120 21.45 -0.48 -14.03
CA LYS A 120 21.23 -1.22 -15.27
C LYS A 120 20.58 -0.32 -16.30
N THR A 121 21.08 -0.45 -17.53
CA THR A 121 20.57 0.24 -18.70
C THR A 121 20.03 -0.84 -19.62
N GLU A 122 18.71 -0.87 -19.85
CA GLU A 122 18.15 -1.77 -20.86
C GLU A 122 18.52 -1.25 -22.25
N HIS A 123 19.44 -1.95 -22.92
CA HIS A 123 19.67 -1.80 -24.34
C HIS A 123 18.72 -2.76 -25.06
N ARG A 124 17.83 -2.24 -25.91
CA ARG A 124 16.98 -3.05 -26.79
C ARG A 124 17.53 -2.95 -28.20
N GLU A 125 18.40 -3.88 -28.58
CA GLU A 125 18.80 -4.04 -29.98
C GLU A 125 17.76 -4.87 -30.73
N GLY A 126 17.33 -4.37 -31.90
CA GLY A 126 16.53 -5.12 -32.87
C GLY A 126 15.07 -5.37 -32.47
N GLY A 127 14.16 -4.49 -32.91
CA GLY A 127 12.70 -4.73 -32.84
C GLY A 127 11.88 -3.46 -33.10
N VAL A 128 10.54 -3.62 -33.20
CA VAL A 128 9.52 -2.57 -33.45
C VAL A 128 9.59 -1.37 -32.48
N TYR A 129 10.35 -1.49 -31.38
CA TYR A 129 10.52 -0.48 -30.34
C TYR A 129 11.84 0.31 -30.43
N SER A 130 12.49 0.35 -31.60
CA SER A 130 13.79 1.00 -31.83
C SER A 130 13.87 2.50 -31.49
N GLY A 131 12.72 3.17 -31.31
CA GLY A 131 12.65 4.59 -30.92
C GLY A 131 12.45 4.86 -29.42
N VAL A 132 12.35 3.84 -28.56
CA VAL A 132 12.10 4.04 -27.13
C VAL A 132 13.41 4.31 -26.40
N LYS A 133 13.52 5.48 -25.74
CA LYS A 133 14.71 5.84 -24.96
C LYS A 133 15.03 4.77 -23.91
N PRO A 134 16.30 4.37 -23.74
CA PRO A 134 16.67 3.35 -22.78
C PRO A 134 16.29 3.78 -21.36
N LYS A 135 15.59 2.92 -20.65
CA LYS A 135 15.17 3.17 -19.28
C LYS A 135 16.30 2.76 -18.35
N ARG A 136 16.92 3.74 -17.70
CA ARG A 136 17.91 3.50 -16.65
C ARG A 136 17.20 3.18 -15.34
N TYR A 137 17.56 2.07 -14.70
CA TYR A 137 17.07 1.74 -13.37
C TYR A 137 18.22 1.55 -12.39
N GLU A 138 18.02 2.08 -11.18
CA GLU A 138 18.94 1.94 -10.07
C GLU A 138 18.34 0.95 -9.07
N GLN A 139 19.03 -0.18 -8.88
CA GLN A 139 18.65 -1.18 -7.89
C GLN A 139 19.46 -0.96 -6.61
N LYS A 140 18.76 -0.54 -5.54
CA LYS A 140 19.35 -0.31 -4.21
C LYS A 140 19.25 -1.50 -3.26
N ALA A 141 18.36 -2.45 -3.54
CA ALA A 141 18.13 -3.63 -2.71
C ALA A 141 17.97 -4.91 -3.55
N THR A 142 18.22 -6.07 -2.94
CA THR A 142 18.06 -7.40 -3.53
C THR A 142 17.40 -8.35 -2.53
N GLY A 143 17.11 -9.58 -2.94
CA GLY A 143 16.47 -10.59 -2.07
C GLY A 143 14.96 -10.43 -1.97
N TYR A 144 14.34 -9.78 -2.97
CA TYR A 144 12.88 -9.79 -3.08
C TYR A 144 12.37 -11.23 -3.27
N PRO A 145 11.22 -11.57 -2.68
CA PRO A 145 10.61 -12.89 -2.85
C PRO A 145 10.39 -13.25 -4.32
N ALA A 146 10.68 -14.50 -4.67
CA ALA A 146 10.31 -15.05 -5.96
C ALA A 146 8.81 -15.41 -6.00
N ASN A 147 8.30 -15.68 -7.19
CA ASN A 147 6.97 -16.25 -7.39
C ASN A 147 6.84 -17.68 -6.86
N LEU A 148 7.97 -18.38 -6.64
CA LEU A 148 8.03 -19.71 -6.05
C LEU A 148 8.63 -19.60 -4.65
N ILE A 149 7.83 -19.92 -3.63
CA ILE A 149 8.22 -19.96 -2.22
C ILE A 149 7.96 -21.36 -1.67
N TYR A 150 8.87 -21.85 -0.82
CA TYR A 150 8.84 -23.22 -0.30
C TYR A 150 8.60 -23.21 1.20
N PHE A 151 7.59 -23.97 1.64
CA PHE A 151 7.26 -24.20 3.04
C PHE A 151 6.97 -25.67 3.25
N GLU A 152 7.40 -26.20 4.40
CA GLU A 152 7.10 -27.56 4.80
C GLU A 152 5.64 -27.70 5.23
N ASN A 153 5.07 -28.88 5.00
CA ASN A 153 3.75 -29.21 5.50
C ASN A 153 3.81 -29.53 6.99
N GLU A 154 2.73 -29.21 7.72
CA GLU A 154 2.58 -29.65 9.10
C GLU A 154 2.30 -31.16 9.17
N ALA A 155 3.01 -31.83 10.07
CA ALA A 155 2.91 -33.28 10.27
C ALA A 155 1.56 -33.68 10.90
N LYS A 156 1.11 -32.94 11.93
CA LYS A 156 -0.17 -33.17 12.59
C LYS A 156 -1.21 -32.20 12.04
N ARG A 157 -2.18 -32.72 11.29
CA ARG A 157 -3.25 -31.92 10.68
C ARG A 157 -4.56 -32.11 11.42
N LEU A 158 -5.29 -31.01 11.59
CA LEU A 158 -6.63 -30.96 12.15
C LEU A 158 -7.70 -30.83 11.05
N HIS A 159 -7.28 -30.44 9.84
CA HIS A 159 -8.09 -30.41 8.63
C HIS A 159 -7.36 -31.12 7.47
N PRO A 160 -8.05 -31.88 6.60
CA PRO A 160 -7.42 -32.59 5.48
C PRO A 160 -6.53 -31.70 4.60
N THR A 161 -6.98 -30.48 4.34
CA THR A 161 -6.32 -29.46 3.52
C THR A 161 -5.70 -28.32 4.35
N GLN A 162 -5.41 -28.56 5.64
CA GLN A 162 -4.79 -27.57 6.54
C GLN A 162 -3.52 -26.96 5.92
N LYS A 163 -3.48 -25.62 5.91
CA LYS A 163 -2.32 -24.89 5.44
C LYS A 163 -1.25 -24.76 6.51
N PRO A 164 0.04 -24.79 6.13
CA PRO A 164 1.13 -24.58 7.08
C PRO A 164 1.06 -23.18 7.67
N LEU A 165 1.18 -23.07 8.99
CA LEU A 165 1.14 -21.80 9.71
C LEU A 165 2.22 -20.84 9.22
N LYS A 166 3.45 -21.33 9.05
CA LYS A 166 4.59 -20.53 8.56
C LYS A 166 4.33 -19.87 7.20
N LEU A 167 3.61 -20.56 6.32
CA LEU A 167 3.24 -20.02 4.99
C LEU A 167 2.27 -18.85 5.16
N ILE A 168 1.22 -19.02 5.96
CA ILE A 168 0.20 -17.99 6.13
C ILE A 168 0.75 -16.80 6.91
N GLU A 169 1.53 -17.02 7.96
CA GLU A 169 2.28 -15.97 8.66
C GLU A 169 3.14 -15.14 7.70
N TYR A 170 3.88 -15.80 6.81
CA TYR A 170 4.70 -15.13 5.81
C TYR A 170 3.84 -14.21 4.93
N LEU A 171 2.68 -14.68 4.48
CA LEU A 171 1.81 -13.93 3.58
C LEU A 171 1.14 -12.76 4.32
N VAL A 172 0.64 -12.97 5.54
CA VAL A 172 0.09 -11.91 6.40
C VAL A 172 1.15 -10.83 6.64
N LYS A 173 2.37 -11.19 7.06
CA LYS A 173 3.46 -10.23 7.27
C LYS A 173 3.81 -9.46 6.00
N THR A 174 3.73 -10.10 4.83
CA THR A 174 4.11 -9.49 3.55
C THR A 174 3.07 -8.51 3.03
N TYR A 175 1.78 -8.75 3.28
CA TYR A 175 0.70 -7.97 2.63
C TYR A 175 -0.21 -7.21 3.61
N SER A 176 0.16 -7.14 4.88
CA SER A 176 -0.53 -6.35 5.91
C SER A 176 0.46 -5.76 6.92
N ASP A 177 0.05 -4.70 7.60
CA ASP A 177 0.74 -4.14 8.75
C ASP A 177 0.10 -4.65 10.06
N PRO A 178 0.83 -4.67 11.19
CA PRO A 178 0.22 -4.91 12.50
C PRO A 178 -0.96 -3.95 12.74
N GLY A 179 -2.06 -4.45 13.29
CA GLY A 179 -3.32 -3.73 13.47
C GLY A 179 -4.30 -3.85 12.31
N ASP A 180 -3.86 -4.28 11.12
CA ASP A 180 -4.77 -4.52 9.99
C ASP A 180 -5.72 -5.69 10.27
N THR A 181 -6.86 -5.68 9.57
CA THR A 181 -7.85 -6.77 9.59
C THR A 181 -7.68 -7.69 8.38
N VAL A 182 -7.63 -9.00 8.62
CA VAL A 182 -7.56 -10.04 7.58
C VAL A 182 -8.87 -10.83 7.55
N LEU A 183 -9.41 -11.06 6.35
CA LEU A 183 -10.60 -11.87 6.10
C LEU A 183 -10.21 -13.21 5.49
N ASP A 184 -10.75 -14.30 6.04
CA ASP A 184 -10.70 -15.64 5.45
C ASP A 184 -12.10 -16.25 5.43
N ASN A 185 -12.72 -16.30 4.26
CA ASN A 185 -14.09 -16.79 4.11
C ASN A 185 -14.20 -18.32 4.08
N CYS A 186 -13.07 -19.04 4.04
CA CYS A 186 -13.00 -20.50 4.00
C CYS A 186 -11.94 -20.98 4.99
N MET A 187 -12.05 -20.53 6.25
CA MET A 187 -10.94 -20.60 7.20
C MET A 187 -10.52 -22.03 7.57
N GLY A 188 -11.40 -23.03 7.41
CA GLY A 188 -11.12 -24.43 7.70
C GLY A 188 -10.62 -24.61 9.12
N SER A 189 -9.39 -25.13 9.25
CA SER A 189 -8.73 -25.28 10.56
C SER A 189 -8.38 -23.97 11.28
N GLY A 190 -8.58 -22.79 10.68
CA GLY A 190 -8.30 -21.49 11.32
C GLY A 190 -6.83 -21.06 11.31
N THR A 191 -5.99 -21.62 10.43
CA THR A 191 -4.55 -21.26 10.36
C THR A 191 -4.34 -19.76 10.12
N THR A 192 -5.16 -19.13 9.28
CA THR A 192 -5.10 -17.68 9.03
C THR A 192 -5.37 -16.87 10.29
N GLY A 193 -6.36 -17.26 11.10
CA GLY A 193 -6.66 -16.60 12.36
C GLY A 193 -5.52 -16.72 13.36
N VAL A 194 -4.92 -17.92 13.51
CA VAL A 194 -3.75 -18.14 14.37
C VAL A 194 -2.58 -17.25 13.93
N ALA A 195 -2.26 -17.21 12.63
CA ALA A 195 -1.22 -16.35 12.09
C ALA A 195 -1.49 -14.86 12.36
N CYS A 196 -2.74 -14.41 12.22
CA CYS A 196 -3.12 -13.02 12.52
C CYS A 196 -2.90 -12.70 13.99
N VAL A 197 -3.33 -13.57 14.90
CA VAL A 197 -3.11 -13.40 16.34
C VAL A 197 -1.62 -13.31 16.66
N GLU A 198 -0.80 -14.24 16.18
CA GLU A 198 0.65 -14.25 16.47
C GLU A 198 1.37 -13.02 15.90
N THR A 199 0.84 -12.44 14.83
CA THR A 199 1.44 -11.30 14.16
C THR A 199 0.81 -9.96 14.53
N GLY A 200 -0.21 -9.95 15.39
CA GLY A 200 -0.83 -8.72 15.88
C GLY A 200 -1.77 -8.06 14.87
N ARG A 201 -2.49 -8.87 14.09
CA ARG A 201 -3.58 -8.46 13.19
C ARG A 201 -4.91 -8.92 13.76
N THR A 202 -5.99 -8.23 13.41
CA THR A 202 -7.35 -8.70 13.66
C THR A 202 -7.78 -9.66 12.54
N PHE A 203 -8.72 -10.55 12.85
CA PHE A 203 -9.12 -11.62 11.94
C PHE A 203 -10.64 -11.76 11.90
N ILE A 204 -11.19 -11.93 10.71
CA ILE A 204 -12.57 -12.31 10.45
C ILE A 204 -12.55 -13.63 9.67
N GLY A 205 -13.11 -14.68 10.25
CA GLY A 205 -13.14 -16.01 9.67
C GLY A 205 -14.56 -16.49 9.45
N MET A 206 -14.83 -17.15 8.33
CA MET A 206 -16.08 -17.88 8.08
C MET A 206 -15.76 -19.34 7.76
N GLU A 207 -16.53 -20.25 8.36
CA GLU A 207 -16.46 -21.69 8.13
C GLU A 207 -17.88 -22.24 8.17
N LEU A 208 -18.23 -23.09 7.21
CA LEU A 208 -19.57 -23.65 7.07
C LEU A 208 -19.77 -24.91 7.93
N SER A 209 -18.71 -25.69 8.12
CA SER A 209 -18.77 -26.92 8.91
C SER A 209 -18.65 -26.63 10.41
N ASP A 210 -19.68 -26.93 11.19
CA ASP A 210 -19.68 -26.77 12.65
C ASP A 210 -18.48 -27.46 13.31
N HIS A 211 -18.12 -28.65 12.83
CA HIS A 211 -16.96 -29.39 13.34
C HIS A 211 -15.66 -28.60 13.13
N TYR A 212 -15.41 -28.07 11.94
CA TYR A 212 -14.19 -27.29 11.68
C TYR A 212 -14.24 -25.89 12.28
N PHE A 213 -15.42 -25.32 12.44
CA PHE A 213 -15.63 -24.09 13.19
C PHE A 213 -15.20 -24.26 14.65
N GLU A 214 -15.60 -25.33 15.33
CA GLU A 214 -15.17 -25.57 16.72
C GLU A 214 -13.66 -25.89 16.81
N VAL A 215 -13.10 -26.64 15.84
CA VAL A 215 -11.65 -26.87 15.76
C VAL A 215 -10.88 -25.55 15.64
N SER A 216 -11.27 -24.67 14.71
CA SER A 216 -10.60 -23.38 14.49
C SER A 216 -10.74 -22.45 15.69
N LYS A 217 -11.95 -22.34 16.27
CA LYS A 217 -12.23 -21.55 17.47
C LYS A 217 -11.33 -21.95 18.65
N ASN A 218 -11.19 -23.25 18.92
CA ASN A 218 -10.30 -23.74 19.99
C ASN A 218 -8.84 -23.32 19.74
N ARG A 219 -8.33 -23.48 18.51
CA ARG A 219 -6.97 -23.04 18.16
C ARG A 219 -6.78 -21.53 18.32
N LEU A 220 -7.76 -20.73 17.93
CA LEU A 220 -7.71 -19.27 18.07
C LEU A 220 -7.68 -18.86 19.55
N GLN A 221 -8.49 -19.51 20.41
CA GLN A 221 -8.48 -19.26 21.85
C GLN A 221 -7.13 -19.61 22.48
N GLU A 222 -6.52 -20.74 22.09
CA GLU A 222 -5.18 -21.11 22.53
C GLU A 222 -4.13 -20.08 22.10
N ALA A 223 -4.17 -19.62 20.84
CA ALA A 223 -3.26 -18.60 20.32
C ALA A 223 -3.40 -17.27 21.07
N LEU A 224 -4.62 -16.81 21.31
CA LEU A 224 -4.91 -15.60 22.08
C LEU A 224 -4.40 -15.70 23.52
N THR A 225 -4.60 -16.86 24.16
CA THR A 225 -4.12 -17.10 25.53
C THR A 225 -2.60 -17.06 25.59
N LYS A 226 -1.92 -17.71 24.64
CA LYS A 226 -0.45 -17.68 24.53
C LYS A 226 0.06 -16.26 24.33
N ARG A 227 -0.59 -15.46 23.47
CA ARG A 227 -0.20 -14.08 23.21
C ARG A 227 -0.31 -13.19 24.46
N LYS A 228 -1.44 -13.25 25.18
CA LYS A 228 -1.62 -12.46 26.41
C LYS A 228 -0.51 -12.73 27.44
N ARG A 229 -0.18 -14.00 27.65
CA ARG A 229 0.91 -14.40 28.57
C ARG A 229 2.27 -13.83 28.18
N ILE A 230 2.52 -13.55 26.90
CA ILE A 230 3.76 -12.94 26.44
C ILE A 230 3.74 -11.42 26.66
N GLU A 231 2.58 -10.79 26.53
CA GLU A 231 2.40 -9.34 26.76
C GLU A 231 2.43 -8.97 28.25
N ASP A 232 2.15 -9.92 29.15
CA ASP A 232 2.17 -9.76 30.61
C ASP A 232 3.56 -9.94 31.27
N ILE A 233 4.62 -10.21 30.50
CA ILE A 233 6.01 -10.39 30.95
C ILE A 233 6.87 -9.18 30.56
#